data_AF-I6AP95-F1
#
_entry.id   AF-I6AP95-F1
#
_cell.length_a   1.000
_cell.length_b   1.000
_cell.length_c   1.000
_cell.angle_alpha   90.00
_cell.angle_beta   90.00
_cell.angle_gamma   90.00
#
_symmetry.space_group_name_H-M   'P 1'
#
loop_
_entity.id
_entity.type
_entity.pdbx_description
1 polymer ?
#
loop_
_entity_poly.entity_id
_entity_poly.type
_entity_poly.pdbx_seq_one_letter_code
_entity_poly.pdbx_strand_id
1 'polypeptide(L)' 'MSTTTKHQPVITGTATVAATKATMRAKGWSDRKAAKRLGCTATHLSLVLNGHRQSRRLLAKIEALPVRDPSRN' A
#
# COMPACT_ATOMS: atom_id res chain seq x y z
N MET A 1 12.14 -6.68 23.04
CA MET A 1 12.67 -7.00 21.69
C MET A 1 11.77 -8.05 21.05
N SER A 2 11.33 -7.81 19.81
CA SER A 2 10.70 -8.76 18.87
C SER A 2 9.36 -9.42 19.26
N THR A 3 8.24 -8.74 19.03
CA THR A 3 6.93 -9.40 18.88
C THR A 3 6.85 -10.05 17.50
N THR A 4 7.21 -11.32 17.40
CA THR A 4 6.95 -12.16 16.23
C THR A 4 5.46 -12.48 16.18
N THR A 5 4.68 -11.57 15.61
CA THR A 5 3.26 -11.79 15.33
C THR A 5 3.14 -12.66 14.09
N LYS A 6 2.72 -13.92 14.26
CA LYS A 6 2.32 -14.82 13.18
C LYS A 6 1.25 -14.13 12.33
N HIS A 7 1.58 -13.75 11.09
CA HIS A 7 0.58 -13.31 10.12
C HIS A 7 -0.06 -14.55 9.49
N GLN A 8 -1.14 -15.01 10.10
CA GLN A 8 -2.08 -15.97 9.52
C GLN A 8 -2.77 -15.29 8.31
N PRO A 9 -2.99 -15.97 7.18
CA PRO A 9 -3.71 -15.38 6.04
C PRO A 9 -5.19 -15.26 6.40
N VAL A 10 -5.59 -14.09 6.88
CA VAL A 10 -7.01 -13.76 7.08
C VAL A 10 -7.65 -13.59 5.70
N ILE A 11 -8.53 -14.53 5.36
CA ILE A 11 -9.42 -14.49 4.20
C ILE A 11 -10.41 -13.31 4.34
N THR A 12 -9.96 -12.09 4.07
CA THR A 12 -10.85 -10.93 3.96
C THR A 12 -10.34 -10.01 2.86
N GLY A 13 -10.96 -10.10 1.69
CA GLY A 13 -10.93 -9.04 0.67
C GLY A 13 -9.67 -8.95 -0.19
N THR A 14 -9.26 -10.02 -0.88
CA THR A 14 -8.21 -9.95 -1.92
C THR A 14 -8.57 -8.98 -3.05
N ALA A 15 -9.86 -8.78 -3.34
CA ALA A 15 -10.33 -7.83 -4.36
C ALA A 15 -9.93 -6.37 -4.07
N THR A 16 -9.93 -5.95 -2.80
CA THR A 16 -9.64 -4.56 -2.42
C THR A 16 -8.16 -4.25 -2.63
N VAL A 17 -7.27 -5.16 -2.22
CA VAL A 17 -5.82 -4.92 -2.22
C VAL A 17 -5.25 -4.83 -3.65
N ALA A 18 -5.68 -5.72 -4.54
CA ALA A 18 -5.28 -5.69 -5.94
C ALA A 18 -5.81 -4.42 -6.64
N ALA A 19 -7.06 -4.03 -6.36
CA ALA A 19 -7.63 -2.79 -6.86
C ALA A 19 -6.86 -1.56 -6.35
N THR A 20 -6.52 -1.51 -5.06
CA THR A 20 -5.73 -0.41 -4.47
C THR A 20 -4.36 -0.27 -5.16
N LYS A 21 -3.69 -1.40 -5.46
CA LYS A 21 -2.41 -1.40 -6.19
C LYS A 21 -2.58 -0.88 -7.63
N ALA A 22 -3.63 -1.30 -8.32
CA ALA A 22 -3.95 -0.84 -9.67
C ALA A 22 -4.26 0.67 -9.68
N THR A 23 -5.08 1.16 -8.76
CA THR A 23 -5.39 2.59 -8.61
C THR A 23 -4.15 3.41 -8.30
N MET A 24 -3.27 2.92 -7.41
CA MET A 24 -2.02 3.59 -7.08
C MET A 24 -1.12 3.75 -8.32
N ARG A 25 -1.00 2.69 -9.13
CA ARG A 25 -0.24 2.72 -10.39
C ARG A 25 -0.88 3.61 -11.45
N ALA A 26 -2.20 3.56 -11.60
CA ALA A 26 -2.94 4.44 -12.51
C ALA A 26 -2.76 5.93 -12.14
N LYS A 27 -2.63 6.24 -10.85
CA LYS A 27 -2.29 7.57 -10.35
C LYS A 27 -0.81 7.96 -10.54
N GLY A 28 0.02 7.13 -11.19
CA GLY A 28 1.44 7.43 -11.43
C GLY A 28 2.37 7.23 -10.23
N TRP A 29 1.94 6.46 -9.23
CA TRP A 29 2.76 6.17 -8.05
C TRP A 29 3.44 4.80 -8.14
N SER A 30 4.75 4.80 -7.91
CA SER A 30 5.51 3.59 -7.63
C SER A 30 5.57 3.32 -6.12
N ASP A 31 5.69 2.06 -5.73
CA ASP A 31 5.70 1.63 -4.33
C ASP A 31 6.70 2.43 -3.47
N ARG A 32 7.91 2.68 -3.99
CA ARG A 32 8.95 3.46 -3.31
C ARG A 32 8.57 4.94 -3.16
N LYS A 33 8.00 5.57 -4.20
CA LYS A 33 7.63 7.00 -4.17
C LYS A 33 6.36 7.21 -3.33
N ALA A 34 5.38 6.29 -3.41
CA ALA A 34 4.21 6.26 -2.54
C ALA A 34 4.60 6.10 -1.08
N ALA A 35 5.46 5.13 -0.76
CA ALA A 35 5.91 4.91 0.61
C ALA A 35 6.57 6.17 1.23
N LYS A 36 7.45 6.84 0.48
CA LYS A 36 8.03 8.13 0.89
C LYS A 36 6.96 9.20 1.16
N ARG A 37 5.98 9.34 0.26
CA ARG A 37 4.90 10.33 0.41
C ARG A 37 3.97 10.03 1.58
N LEU A 38 3.76 8.75 1.87
CA LEU A 38 2.91 8.24 2.94
C LEU A 38 3.62 8.19 4.31
N GLY A 39 4.94 8.40 4.34
CA GLY A 39 5.77 8.34 5.54
C GLY A 39 5.98 6.92 6.06
N CYS A 40 5.98 5.91 5.18
CA CYS A 40 6.20 4.51 5.55
C CYS A 40 7.35 3.88 4.75
N THR A 41 7.81 2.71 5.18
CA THR A 41 8.80 1.94 4.43
C THR A 41 8.15 1.23 3.25
N ALA A 42 8.89 1.09 2.14
CA ALA A 42 8.42 0.37 0.96
C ALA A 42 8.06 -1.09 1.28
N THR A 43 8.78 -1.73 2.21
CA THR A 43 8.46 -3.07 2.70
C THR A 43 7.10 -3.12 3.38
N HIS A 44 6.78 -2.14 4.25
CA HIS A 44 5.48 -2.09 4.90
C HIS A 44 4.36 -1.87 3.87
N LEU A 45 4.56 -0.98 2.91
CA LEU A 45 3.59 -0.77 1.82
C LEU A 45 3.37 -2.06 1.01
N SER A 46 4.45 -2.75 0.63
CA SER A 46 4.39 -4.02 -0.12
C SER A 46 3.66 -5.12 0.64
N LEU A 47 3.92 -5.27 1.95
CA LEU A 47 3.23 -6.26 2.78
C LEU A 47 1.72 -5.99 2.86
N VAL A 48 1.30 -4.71 2.88
CA VAL A 48 -0.12 -4.35 2.86
C VAL A 48 -0.74 -4.55 1.48
N LEU A 49 -0.03 -4.17 0.41
CA LEU A 49 -0.46 -4.33 -0.98
C LEU A 49 -0.43 -5.78 -1.50
N ASN A 50 0.15 -6.70 -0.74
CA ASN A 50 0.11 -8.14 -1.04
C ASN A 50 -0.79 -8.90 -0.04
N GLY A 51 -1.48 -8.18 0.86
CA GLY A 51 -2.37 -8.78 1.84
C GLY A 51 -1.68 -9.50 2.99
N HIS A 52 -0.34 -9.49 3.06
CA HIS A 52 0.41 -10.05 4.19
C HIS A 52 0.16 -9.29 5.50
N ARG A 53 -0.22 -8.00 5.42
CA ARG A 53 -0.53 -7.17 6.57
C ARG A 53 -1.80 -6.35 6.35
N GLN A 54 -2.69 -6.30 7.33
CA GLN A 54 -3.86 -5.44 7.28
C GLN A 54 -3.56 -4.07 7.91
N SER A 55 -3.86 -2.99 7.20
CA SER A 55 -3.74 -1.63 7.73
C SER A 55 -4.78 -0.70 7.10
N ARG A 56 -5.92 -0.51 7.79
CA ARG A 56 -7.00 0.37 7.33
C ARG A 56 -6.53 1.81 7.14
N ARG A 57 -5.67 2.32 8.04
CA ARG A 57 -5.09 3.66 7.93
C ARG A 57 -4.21 3.82 6.69
N LEU A 58 -3.43 2.79 6.34
CA LEU A 58 -2.56 2.88 5.17
C LEU A 58 -3.36 2.81 3.87
N LEU A 59 -4.37 1.94 3.82
CA LEU A 59 -5.29 1.84 2.67
C LEU A 59 -6.02 3.16 2.40
N ALA A 60 -6.61 3.77 3.44
CA ALA A 60 -7.26 5.08 3.32
C ALA A 60 -6.30 6.18 2.81
N LYS A 61 -5.04 6.15 3.26
CA LYS A 61 -4.03 7.09 2.75
C LYS A 61 -3.65 6.85 1.29
N ILE A 62 -3.65 5.60 0.81
CA ILE A 62 -3.40 5.27 -0.60
C ILE A 62 -4.55 5.77 -1.47
N GLU A 63 -5.79 5.60 -1.02
CA GLU A 63 -6.98 6.15 -1.70
C GLU A 63 -6.93 7.67 -1.77
N ALA A 64 -6.47 8.34 -0.71
CA ALA A 64 -6.29 9.79 -0.66
C ALA A 64 -5.05 10.31 -1.42
N LEU A 65 -4.21 9.44 -2.03
CA LEU A 65 -3.10 9.92 -2.84
C LEU A 65 -3.61 10.70 -4.05
N PRO A 66 -3.09 11.91 -4.32
CA PRO A 66 -3.47 12.67 -5.52
C PRO A 66 -2.98 11.95 -6.78
N VAL A 67 -3.64 12.19 -7.92
CA VAL A 67 -3.12 11.77 -9.23
C VAL A 67 -1.79 12.50 -9.43
N ARG A 68 -0.73 11.74 -9.65
CA ARG A 68 0.58 12.30 -9.88
C ARG A 68 0.77 12.45 -11.37
N ASP A 69 0.93 13.69 -11.79
CA ASP A 69 1.19 14.02 -13.18
C ASP A 69 2.50 13.36 -13.65
N PRO A 70 2.46 12.53 -14.71
CA PRO A 70 3.63 11.79 -15.18
C PRO A 70 4.70 12.68 -15.82
N SER A 71 4.45 13.98 -16.07
CA SER A 71 5.42 14.91 -16.67
C SER A 71 6.54 15.35 -15.71
N ARG A 72 6.37 15.16 -14.40
CA ARG A 72 7.35 15.59 -13.39
C ARG A 72 8.22 14.41 -12.93
N ASN A 73 9.15 13.99 -13.80
CA ASN A 73 10.17 12.97 -13.50
C ASN A 73 11.20 13.50 -12.50
#